data_AF-C0JDU2-F1
#
_entry.id   AF-C0JDU2-F1
#
_cell.length_a   1.000
_cell.length_b   1.000
_cell.length_c   1.000
_cell.angle_alpha   90.00
_cell.angle_beta   90.00
_cell.angle_gamma   90.00
#
_symmetry.space_group_name_H-M   'P 1'
#
loop_
_entity.id
_entity.type
_entity.pdbx_description
1 polymer ?
#
loop_
_entity_poly.entity_id
_entity_poly.type
_entity_poly.pdbx_seq_one_letter_code
_entity_poly.pdbx_strand_id
1 'polypeptide(L)'
;VSYISSDGLLFSYNINAESDTSVAVFANSSSNTWYTQTVDQITGRLNGNATKSQSLDLTRADWFQAAQRNSYTTAFLGTSLGGQDNETLIQSVVSLYSKKGVVLLGFPVKTLTDVLHRSNHLHGQELYMWTKDGTVLVRQGSLNASFFISNGSSICFGREPLRSQCIPENCSSSGYEVEIK
;
A
#
# COMPACT_ATOMS: atom_id res chain seq x y z
N VAL A 1 1.86 -8.10 2.95
CA VAL A 1 1.82 -7.76 4.40
C VAL A 1 3.24 -7.67 4.90
N SER A 2 3.55 -6.71 5.76
CA SER A 2 4.91 -6.53 6.28
C SER A 2 4.90 -6.15 7.75
N TYR A 3 5.95 -6.53 8.47
CA TYR A 3 6.27 -6.15 9.82
C TYR A 3 7.70 -5.60 9.84
N ILE A 4 7.87 -4.44 10.44
CA ILE A 4 9.15 -3.75 10.53
C ILE A 4 9.33 -3.28 11.96
N SER A 5 10.41 -3.71 12.60
CA SER A 5 10.75 -3.25 13.93
C SER A 5 11.77 -2.12 13.91
N SER A 6 11.84 -1.40 15.03
CA SER A 6 12.83 -0.35 15.27
C SER A 6 14.25 -0.89 15.50
N ASP A 7 14.40 -2.17 15.85
CA ASP A 7 15.68 -2.84 16.08
C ASP A 7 16.21 -3.59 14.84
N GLY A 8 15.55 -3.50 13.70
CA GLY A 8 16.03 -4.07 12.43
C GLY A 8 15.49 -5.46 12.10
N LEU A 9 14.62 -6.04 12.93
CA LEU A 9 13.83 -7.21 12.58
C LEU A 9 12.83 -6.83 11.48
N LEU A 10 12.84 -7.59 10.40
CA LEU A 10 11.97 -7.37 9.24
C LEU A 10 11.35 -8.70 8.84
N PHE A 11 10.06 -8.67 8.53
CA PHE A 11 9.41 -9.72 7.76
C PHE A 11 8.41 -9.09 6.79
N SER A 12 8.43 -9.50 5.54
CA SER A 12 7.46 -9.09 4.53
C SER A 12 7.07 -10.29 3.70
N TYR A 13 5.78 -10.43 3.44
CA TYR A 13 5.22 -11.42 2.55
C TYR A 13 4.48 -10.71 1.43
N ASN A 14 4.98 -10.88 0.21
CA ASN A 14 4.40 -10.35 -1.02
C ASN A 14 3.83 -11.52 -1.84
N ILE A 15 2.57 -11.37 -2.25
CA ILE A 15 1.90 -12.29 -3.16
C ILE A 15 1.86 -11.58 -4.51
N ASN A 16 2.53 -12.16 -5.51
CA ASN A 16 2.31 -11.73 -6.88
C ASN A 16 1.10 -12.49 -7.44
N ALA A 17 0.00 -11.77 -7.63
CA ALA A 17 -1.24 -12.35 -8.16
C ALA A 17 -1.17 -12.65 -9.67
N GLU A 18 -0.19 -12.11 -10.40
CA GLU A 18 -0.05 -12.30 -11.85
C GLU A 18 0.80 -13.52 -12.20
N SER A 19 1.72 -13.94 -11.31
CA SER A 19 2.69 -15.00 -11.61
C SER A 19 2.59 -16.23 -10.72
N ASP A 20 1.58 -16.35 -9.86
CA ASP A 20 1.43 -17.43 -8.84
C ASP A 20 2.68 -17.63 -7.94
N THR A 21 3.59 -16.65 -7.91
CA THR A 21 4.79 -16.68 -7.09
C THR A 21 4.64 -15.76 -5.90
N SER A 22 4.82 -16.29 -4.70
CA SER A 22 4.98 -15.47 -3.50
C SER A 22 6.44 -15.37 -3.09
N VAL A 23 6.78 -14.26 -2.44
CA VAL A 23 8.12 -13.98 -1.96
C VAL A 23 8.06 -13.50 -0.52
N ALA A 24 8.95 -14.04 0.31
CA ALA A 24 9.22 -13.54 1.64
C ALA A 24 10.52 -12.75 1.66
N VAL A 25 10.51 -11.60 2.32
CA VAL A 25 11.69 -10.82 2.68
C VAL A 25 11.84 -10.82 4.18
N PHE A 26 13.01 -11.14 4.70
CA PHE A 26 13.22 -11.14 6.13
C PHE A 26 14.64 -10.72 6.50
N ALA A 27 14.79 -10.14 7.68
CA ALA A 27 16.05 -9.75 8.26
C ALA A 27 16.00 -9.92 9.76
N ASN A 28 17.17 -10.10 10.38
CA ASN A 28 17.32 -10.19 11.83
C ASN A 28 18.00 -8.92 12.34
N SER A 29 17.65 -8.48 13.55
CA SER A 29 18.15 -7.28 14.22
C SER A 29 19.68 -7.19 14.30
N SER A 30 20.38 -8.34 14.25
CA SER A 30 21.84 -8.42 14.29
C SER A 30 22.54 -8.32 12.92
N SER A 31 21.79 -8.24 11.82
CA SER A 31 22.30 -8.38 10.45
C SER A 31 21.79 -7.26 9.54
N ASN A 32 22.71 -6.52 8.94
CA ASN A 32 22.41 -5.55 7.86
C ASN A 32 22.16 -6.22 6.49
N THR A 33 21.77 -7.49 6.50
CA THR A 33 21.48 -8.27 5.29
C THR A 33 20.02 -8.66 5.30
N TRP A 34 19.34 -8.34 4.20
CA TRP A 34 18.00 -8.85 3.92
C TRP A 34 18.11 -10.14 3.12
N TYR A 35 17.17 -11.03 3.37
CA TYR A 35 17.03 -12.31 2.70
C TYR A 35 15.71 -12.32 1.95
N THR A 36 15.75 -12.66 0.67
CA THR A 36 14.58 -12.78 -0.18
C THR A 36 14.47 -14.21 -0.67
N GLN A 37 13.31 -14.83 -0.50
CA GLN A 37 13.10 -16.23 -0.86
C GLN A 37 11.68 -16.48 -1.38
N THR A 38 11.55 -17.35 -2.37
CA THR A 38 10.23 -17.74 -2.89
C THR A 38 9.49 -18.58 -1.85
N VAL A 39 8.16 -18.52 -1.91
CA VAL A 39 7.27 -19.16 -0.94
C VAL A 39 6.16 -19.88 -1.68
N ASP A 40 5.89 -21.11 -1.27
CA ASP A 40 4.71 -21.84 -1.68
C ASP A 40 3.45 -21.16 -1.12
N GLN A 41 2.56 -20.70 -1.99
CA GLN A 41 1.42 -19.87 -1.59
C GLN A 41 0.38 -20.61 -0.73
N ILE A 42 0.32 -21.94 -0.85
CA ILE A 42 -0.68 -22.78 -0.18
C ILE A 42 -0.18 -23.15 1.23
N THR A 43 1.08 -23.53 1.34
CA THR A 43 1.67 -24.06 2.58
C THR A 43 2.45 -23.01 3.37
N GLY A 44 2.82 -21.89 2.74
CA GLY A 44 3.69 -20.87 3.32
C GLY A 44 5.14 -21.30 3.47
N ARG A 45 5.55 -22.43 2.89
CA ARG A 45 6.92 -22.95 3.02
C ARG A 45 7.88 -22.23 2.08
N LEU A 46 9.07 -21.92 2.60
CA LEU A 46 10.15 -21.31 1.82
C LEU A 46 10.71 -22.32 0.81
N ASN A 47 10.90 -21.88 -0.42
CA ASN A 47 11.40 -22.68 -1.53
C ASN A 47 12.79 -22.20 -1.98
N GLY A 48 13.63 -23.15 -2.43
CA GLY A 48 14.97 -22.84 -2.95
C GLY A 48 15.93 -22.25 -1.92
N ASN A 49 16.91 -21.47 -2.39
CA ASN A 49 17.86 -20.75 -1.55
C ASN A 49 17.49 -19.27 -1.42
N ALA A 50 17.72 -18.68 -0.26
CA ALA A 50 17.53 -17.25 -0.05
C ALA A 50 18.61 -16.45 -0.80
N THR A 51 18.17 -15.39 -1.49
CA THR A 51 19.03 -14.38 -2.11
C THR A 51 19.30 -13.27 -1.10
N LYS A 52 20.55 -12.82 -0.99
CA LYS A 52 20.95 -11.75 -0.07
C LYS A 52 20.91 -10.39 -0.78
N SER A 53 20.45 -9.37 -0.07
CA SER A 53 20.51 -7.98 -0.52
C SER A 53 20.91 -7.06 0.62
N GLN A 54 21.37 -5.85 0.26
CA GLN A 54 21.70 -4.82 1.24
C GLN A 54 20.43 -4.33 1.94
N SER A 55 20.47 -4.20 3.27
CA SER A 55 19.33 -3.67 4.02
C SER A 55 19.12 -2.19 3.73
N LEU A 56 17.85 -1.77 3.78
CA LEU A 56 17.47 -0.36 3.79
C LEU A 56 17.05 0.03 5.21
N ASP A 57 17.45 1.22 5.66
CA ASP A 57 16.99 1.76 6.95
C ASP A 57 15.58 2.35 6.80
N LEU A 58 14.58 1.49 6.94
CA LEU A 58 13.16 1.85 6.85
C LEU A 58 12.70 2.68 8.06
N THR A 59 13.43 2.67 9.17
CA THR A 59 13.03 3.39 10.40
C THR A 59 13.14 4.91 10.25
N ARG A 60 13.99 5.36 9.32
CA ARG A 60 14.19 6.77 8.99
C ARG A 60 13.16 7.32 8.01
N ALA A 61 12.36 6.46 7.39
CA ALA A 61 11.35 6.91 6.44
C ALA A 61 10.26 7.74 7.12
N ASP A 62 9.80 8.79 6.45
CA ASP A 62 8.80 9.72 7.00
C ASP A 62 7.50 8.99 7.38
N TRP A 63 7.06 8.03 6.56
CA TRP A 63 5.87 7.22 6.85
C TRP A 63 6.05 6.36 8.11
N PHE A 64 7.27 5.86 8.39
CA PHE A 64 7.56 5.07 9.58
C PHE A 64 7.50 5.96 10.81
N GLN A 65 8.15 7.14 10.77
CA GLN A 65 8.13 8.09 11.87
C GLN A 65 6.72 8.64 12.13
N ALA A 66 5.95 8.93 11.06
CA ALA A 66 4.56 9.36 11.16
C ALA A 66 3.69 8.29 11.82
N ALA A 67 3.83 7.03 11.42
CA ALA A 67 3.10 5.90 12.02
C ALA A 67 3.47 5.71 13.51
N GLN A 68 4.73 5.89 13.88
CA GLN A 68 5.16 5.79 15.29
C GLN A 68 4.57 6.92 16.15
N ARG A 69 4.52 8.15 15.64
CA ARG A 69 3.97 9.32 16.36
C ARG A 69 2.46 9.26 16.51
N ASN A 70 1.76 8.79 15.48
CA ASN A 70 0.31 8.72 15.47
C ASN A 70 -0.19 7.41 16.12
N SER A 71 -1.35 7.47 16.76
CA SER A 71 -2.06 6.26 17.24
C SER A 71 -3.04 5.72 16.19
N TYR A 72 -3.13 6.38 15.04
CA TYR A 72 -4.05 6.06 13.95
C TYR A 72 -3.31 5.50 12.75
N THR A 73 -4.05 4.75 11.94
CA THR A 73 -3.58 4.18 10.67
C THR A 73 -3.14 5.30 9.72
N THR A 74 -1.93 5.20 9.19
CA THR A 74 -1.42 6.12 8.16
C THR A 74 -1.40 5.39 6.83
N ALA A 75 -1.87 6.05 5.76
CA ALA A 75 -1.79 5.52 4.41
C ALA A 75 -0.75 6.31 3.59
N PHE A 76 0.00 5.63 2.74
CA PHE A 76 1.00 6.23 1.86
C PHE A 76 1.23 5.34 0.63
N LEU A 77 1.95 5.86 -0.37
CA LEU A 77 2.45 5.06 -1.48
C LEU A 77 3.89 4.65 -1.26
N GLY A 78 4.16 3.38 -1.48
CA GLY A 78 5.50 2.85 -1.34
C GLY A 78 5.72 1.64 -2.20
N THR A 79 6.98 1.32 -2.42
CA THR A 79 7.39 0.14 -3.16
C THR A 79 7.22 -1.12 -2.32
N SER A 80 6.82 -2.21 -2.97
CA SER A 80 6.91 -3.56 -2.45
C SER A 80 8.33 -3.89 -1.93
N LEU A 81 8.42 -4.56 -0.79
CA LEU A 81 9.70 -5.09 -0.30
C LEU A 81 10.02 -6.42 -1.01
N GLY A 82 11.16 -6.45 -1.72
CA GLY A 82 11.76 -7.64 -2.34
C GLY A 82 10.98 -8.27 -3.49
N GLY A 83 10.04 -7.55 -4.09
CA GLY A 83 9.51 -7.89 -5.42
C GLY A 83 10.51 -7.54 -6.52
N GLN A 84 10.53 -8.33 -7.58
CA GLN A 84 11.44 -8.17 -8.73
C GLN A 84 11.15 -6.89 -9.54
N ASP A 85 9.95 -6.32 -9.40
CA ASP A 85 9.43 -5.27 -10.29
C ASP A 85 9.21 -3.91 -9.62
N ASN A 86 9.71 -3.68 -8.40
CA ASN A 86 9.48 -2.44 -7.65
C ASN A 86 8.01 -1.99 -7.70
N GLU A 87 7.09 -2.94 -7.55
CA GLU A 87 5.66 -2.69 -7.67
C GLU A 87 5.22 -1.61 -6.68
N THR A 88 4.47 -0.62 -7.18
CA THR A 88 3.93 0.46 -6.35
C THR A 88 2.68 -0.01 -5.64
N LEU A 89 2.69 0.08 -4.31
CA LEU A 89 1.60 -0.32 -3.44
C LEU A 89 0.97 0.90 -2.77
N ILE A 90 -0.35 0.89 -2.61
CA ILE A 90 -1.05 1.67 -1.61
C ILE A 90 -0.89 0.93 -0.29
N GLN A 91 -0.18 1.55 0.65
CA GLN A 91 0.18 0.92 1.92
C GLN A 91 -0.52 1.60 3.08
N SER A 92 -1.16 0.79 3.91
CA SER A 92 -1.73 1.16 5.20
C SER A 92 -0.79 0.67 6.28
N VAL A 93 -0.29 1.58 7.12
CA VAL A 93 0.64 1.29 8.21
C VAL A 93 0.01 1.64 9.55
N VAL A 94 0.20 0.74 10.52
CA VAL A 94 -0.19 0.94 11.92
C VAL A 94 1.01 0.65 12.81
N SER A 95 1.21 1.48 13.83
CA SER A 95 2.20 1.21 14.86
C SER A 95 1.70 0.17 15.84
N LEU A 96 2.61 -0.72 16.28
CA LEU A 96 2.34 -1.56 17.44
C LEU A 96 2.15 -0.69 18.69
N TYR A 97 1.36 -1.19 19.65
CA TYR A 97 1.14 -0.52 20.93
C TYR A 97 2.45 -0.23 21.67
N SER A 98 3.44 -1.12 21.56
CA SER A 98 4.76 -0.96 22.16
C SER A 98 5.60 0.16 21.57
N LYS A 99 5.19 0.75 20.43
CA LYS A 99 5.98 1.72 19.64
C LYS A 99 7.38 1.22 19.23
N LYS A 100 7.56 -0.11 19.19
CA LYS A 100 8.83 -0.76 18.79
C LYS A 100 8.81 -1.28 17.36
N GLY A 101 7.71 -1.11 16.64
CA GLY A 101 7.58 -1.55 15.27
C GLY A 101 6.23 -1.17 14.67
N VAL A 102 6.05 -1.51 13.41
CA VAL A 102 4.87 -1.23 12.62
C VAL A 102 4.46 -2.46 11.82
N VAL A 103 3.17 -2.53 11.48
CA VAL A 103 2.62 -3.51 10.54
C VAL A 103 2.06 -2.76 9.35
N LEU A 104 2.34 -3.27 8.15
CA LEU A 104 1.89 -2.73 6.87
C LEU A 104 1.03 -3.74 6.12
N LEU A 105 -0.07 -3.24 5.56
CA LEU A 105 -0.87 -3.92 4.58
C LEU A 105 -0.82 -3.11 3.28
N GLY A 106 -0.29 -3.73 2.22
CA GLY A 106 -0.14 -3.10 0.91
C GLY A 106 -1.03 -3.76 -0.13
N PHE A 107 -1.61 -2.95 -1.00
CA PHE A 107 -2.38 -3.38 -2.17
C PHE A 107 -1.74 -2.79 -3.43
N PRO A 108 -1.55 -3.58 -4.50
CA PRO A 108 -1.02 -3.05 -5.75
C PRO A 108 -1.91 -1.95 -6.33
N VAL A 109 -1.29 -0.84 -6.74
CA VAL A 109 -2.00 0.22 -7.47
C VAL A 109 -2.62 -0.38 -8.74
N LYS A 110 -1.86 -1.21 -9.48
CA LYS A 110 -2.33 -1.85 -10.72
C LYS A 110 -3.61 -2.67 -10.53
N THR A 111 -3.70 -3.46 -9.47
CA THR A 111 -4.92 -4.25 -9.18
C THR A 111 -6.13 -3.34 -8.94
N LEU A 112 -5.96 -2.27 -8.17
CA LEU A 112 -7.05 -1.32 -7.94
C LEU A 112 -7.47 -0.65 -9.26
N THR A 113 -6.51 -0.25 -10.08
CA THR A 113 -6.80 0.43 -11.34
C THR A 113 -7.47 -0.51 -12.33
N ASP A 114 -7.02 -1.76 -12.42
CA ASP A 114 -7.63 -2.78 -13.29
C ASP A 114 -9.07 -3.09 -12.90
N VAL A 115 -9.36 -3.19 -11.61
CA VAL A 115 -10.74 -3.37 -11.11
C VAL A 115 -11.59 -2.16 -11.49
N LEU A 116 -11.08 -0.96 -11.23
CA LEU A 116 -11.77 0.27 -11.59
C LEU A 116 -11.97 0.38 -13.10
N HIS A 117 -11.04 -0.09 -13.94
CA HIS A 117 -11.22 -0.11 -15.39
C HIS A 117 -12.31 -1.09 -15.83
N ARG A 118 -12.39 -2.28 -15.23
CA ARG A 118 -13.38 -3.29 -15.59
C ARG A 118 -14.79 -2.94 -15.13
N SER A 119 -14.94 -2.37 -13.93
CA SER A 119 -16.24 -1.99 -13.38
C SER A 119 -16.82 -0.73 -14.03
N ASN A 120 -15.94 0.08 -14.61
CA ASN A 120 -16.31 1.28 -15.32
C ASN A 120 -16.65 0.97 -16.79
N HIS A 121 -17.95 0.87 -17.09
CA HIS A 121 -18.47 1.23 -18.41
C HIS A 121 -18.37 2.75 -18.63
N LEU A 122 -17.18 3.32 -18.42
CA LEU A 122 -16.91 4.73 -18.69
C LEU A 122 -16.89 4.88 -20.22
N HIS A 123 -18.06 5.12 -20.79
CA HIS A 123 -18.30 5.40 -22.20
C HIS A 123 -17.58 6.68 -22.65
N GLY A 124 -16.25 6.64 -22.74
CA GLY A 124 -15.40 7.80 -23.02
C GLY A 124 -15.17 8.72 -21.82
N GLN A 125 -15.33 8.22 -20.59
CA GLN A 125 -14.97 8.93 -19.35
C GLN A 125 -13.77 8.29 -18.67
N GLU A 126 -13.20 8.98 -17.70
CA GLU A 126 -11.83 8.73 -17.32
C GLU A 126 -11.55 8.90 -15.85
N LEU A 127 -10.59 8.11 -15.40
CA LEU A 127 -10.20 8.02 -14.02
C LEU A 127 -8.82 8.64 -13.83
N TYR A 128 -8.79 9.66 -12.97
CA TYR A 128 -7.55 10.23 -12.47
C TYR A 128 -7.38 9.88 -10.99
N MET A 129 -6.22 9.33 -10.68
CA MET A 129 -5.83 9.02 -9.31
C MET A 129 -4.52 9.73 -9.00
N TRP A 130 -4.47 10.51 -7.92
CA TRP A 130 -3.25 11.20 -7.48
C TRP A 130 -3.12 11.25 -5.96
N THR A 131 -1.92 11.44 -5.46
CA THR A 131 -1.69 11.71 -4.03
C THR A 131 -1.92 13.19 -3.72
N LYS A 132 -2.24 13.54 -2.47
CA LYS A 132 -2.47 14.94 -2.07
C LYS A 132 -1.35 15.92 -2.46
N ASP A 133 -0.11 15.47 -2.53
CA ASP A 133 1.07 16.23 -3.00
C ASP A 133 1.15 16.41 -4.53
N GLY A 134 0.21 15.83 -5.28
CA GLY A 134 0.08 15.99 -6.73
C GLY A 134 0.72 14.87 -7.55
N THR A 135 1.22 13.80 -6.93
CA THR A 135 1.81 12.67 -7.67
C THR A 135 0.71 11.85 -8.34
N VAL A 136 0.68 11.85 -9.67
CA VAL A 136 -0.33 11.13 -10.46
C VAL A 136 0.00 9.64 -10.53
N LEU A 137 -0.95 8.80 -10.12
CA LEU A 137 -0.87 7.33 -10.11
C LEU A 137 -1.52 6.70 -11.33
N VAL A 138 -2.54 7.38 -11.86
CA VAL A 138 -3.22 7.00 -13.10
C VAL A 138 -3.55 8.27 -13.87
N ARG A 139 -3.17 8.28 -15.15
CA ARG A 139 -3.56 9.32 -16.11
C ARG A 139 -4.11 8.64 -17.35
N GLN A 140 -5.37 8.92 -17.68
CA GLN A 140 -5.92 8.45 -18.95
C GLN A 140 -7.04 9.38 -19.48
N GLY A 141 -6.68 10.50 -20.16
CA GLY A 141 -7.46 11.36 -21.12
C GLY A 141 -7.95 12.81 -20.67
N SER A 142 -9.20 13.33 -20.91
CA SER A 142 -9.85 14.45 -20.15
C SER A 142 -11.12 14.16 -19.24
N LEU A 143 -11.29 15.00 -18.19
CA LEU A 143 -11.98 14.83 -16.88
C LEU A 143 -13.54 14.82 -16.75
N ASN A 144 -14.01 14.06 -15.73
CA ASN A 144 -15.20 14.43 -14.91
C ASN A 144 -15.23 13.88 -13.45
N ALA A 145 -14.24 13.08 -13.00
CA ALA A 145 -14.14 12.59 -11.61
C ALA A 145 -12.68 12.46 -11.14
N SER A 146 -12.44 12.68 -9.85
CA SER A 146 -11.09 12.65 -9.24
C SER A 146 -11.04 11.77 -7.99
N PHE A 147 -9.99 10.98 -7.85
CA PHE A 147 -9.68 10.20 -6.64
C PHE A 147 -8.35 10.66 -6.08
N PHE A 148 -8.30 10.98 -4.77
CA PHE A 148 -7.04 11.29 -4.12
C PHE A 148 -6.84 10.61 -2.77
N ILE A 149 -5.59 10.27 -2.49
CA ILE A 149 -5.16 9.68 -1.22
C ILE A 149 -4.46 10.78 -0.41
N SER A 150 -4.98 11.06 0.79
CA SER A 150 -4.34 11.99 1.72
C SER A 150 -3.42 11.23 2.66
N ASN A 151 -2.16 11.67 2.77
CA ASN A 151 -1.28 11.24 3.86
C ASN A 151 -1.95 11.65 5.18
N GLY A 152 -2.34 10.66 5.99
CA GLY A 152 -3.04 10.89 7.27
C GLY A 152 -4.51 10.46 7.32
N SER A 153 -4.80 9.21 6.96
CA SER A 153 -6.00 8.44 7.35
C SER A 153 -7.22 8.42 6.43
N SER A 154 -7.25 9.12 5.28
CA SER A 154 -8.48 9.19 4.46
C SER A 154 -8.28 9.00 2.96
N ILE A 155 -9.21 8.22 2.38
CA ILE A 155 -9.42 8.09 0.93
C ILE A 155 -10.55 9.02 0.56
N CYS A 156 -10.31 9.94 -0.38
CA CYS A 156 -11.28 10.96 -0.74
C CYS A 156 -11.64 10.92 -2.24
N PHE A 157 -12.93 10.98 -2.52
CA PHE A 157 -13.49 11.09 -3.87
C PHE A 157 -13.95 12.52 -4.10
N GLY A 158 -13.50 13.18 -5.16
CA GLY A 158 -13.89 14.55 -5.50
C GLY A 158 -14.49 14.67 -6.89
N ARG A 159 -15.45 15.60 -7.04
CA ARG A 159 -15.88 16.11 -8.35
C ARG A 159 -15.58 17.60 -8.38
N GLU A 160 -14.76 18.07 -9.31
CA GLU A 160 -14.67 19.52 -9.55
C GLU A 160 -16.03 20.01 -10.10
N PRO A 161 -16.58 21.13 -9.60
CA PRO A 161 -15.98 22.10 -8.68
C PRO A 161 -16.43 21.95 -7.20
N LEU A 162 -17.21 20.93 -6.83
CA LEU A 162 -17.90 20.88 -5.54
C LEU A 162 -17.93 19.48 -4.92
N ARG A 163 -17.22 19.38 -3.77
CA ARG A 163 -17.29 18.38 -2.71
C ARG A 163 -16.39 17.14 -2.88
N SER A 164 -15.43 17.02 -1.96
CA SER A 164 -14.66 15.81 -1.70
C SER A 164 -15.30 15.02 -0.55
N GLN A 165 -15.54 13.73 -0.73
CA GLN A 165 -16.09 12.82 0.28
C GLN A 165 -15.02 11.83 0.70
N CYS A 166 -14.69 11.81 1.99
CA CYS A 166 -13.59 11.04 2.55
C CYS A 166 -14.10 9.88 3.41
N ILE A 167 -13.52 8.69 3.25
CA ILE A 167 -13.73 7.53 4.13
C ILE A 167 -12.45 7.35 4.97
N PRO A 168 -12.53 7.16 6.31
CA PRO A 168 -13.71 7.07 7.18
C PRO A 168 -13.70 8.19 8.24
N GLU A 169 -14.43 9.29 8.01
CA GLU A 169 -14.76 10.20 9.12
C GLU A 169 -16.27 10.40 9.21
N ASN A 170 -16.85 9.78 10.24
CA ASN A 170 -18.19 9.98 10.79
C ASN A 170 -19.41 9.63 9.92
N CYS A 171 -20.01 8.49 10.30
CA CYS A 171 -21.43 8.20 10.11
C CYS A 171 -22.29 9.29 10.78
N SER A 172 -22.73 10.28 10.01
CA SER A 172 -23.99 10.97 10.30
C SER A 172 -24.58 11.56 9.00
N SER A 173 -25.70 10.94 8.61
CA SER A 173 -26.71 11.35 7.62
C SER A 173 -26.25 11.75 6.22
N SER A 174 -26.60 10.88 5.26
CA SER A 174 -26.60 11.04 3.79
C SER A 174 -25.31 10.74 3.01
N GLY A 175 -24.60 9.66 3.35
CA GLY A 175 -23.63 9.04 2.44
C GLY A 175 -24.31 7.97 1.58
N TYR A 176 -24.11 8.01 0.26
CA TYR A 176 -24.53 6.92 -0.62
C TYR A 176 -23.55 5.75 -0.51
N GLU A 177 -24.11 4.56 -0.33
CA GLU A 177 -23.40 3.28 -0.34
C GLU A 177 -22.90 2.99 -1.76
N VAL A 178 -21.60 2.76 -1.92
CA VAL A 178 -21.04 2.22 -3.17
C VAL A 178 -21.00 0.72 -3.01
N GLU A 179 -22.08 0.06 -3.40
CA GLU A 179 -22.12 -1.39 -3.58
C GLU A 179 -21.38 -1.75 -4.87
N ILE A 180 -20.20 -2.35 -4.75
CA ILE A 180 -19.51 -2.98 -5.88
C ILE A 180 -20.10 -4.38 -6.01
N LYS A 181 -20.95 -4.59 -7.04
CA LYS A 181 -21.45 -5.91 -7.44
C LYS A 181 -20.43 -6.68 -8.26
#